data_AF-A0A7W0LK73-F1
#
_entry.id   AF-A0A7W0LK73-F1
#
_cell.length_a   1.000
_cell.length_b   1.000
_cell.length_c   1.000
_cell.angle_alpha   90.00
_cell.angle_beta   90.00
_cell.angle_gamma   90.00
#
_symmetry.space_group_name_H-M   'P 1'
#
loop_
_entity.id
_entity.type
_entity.pdbx_description
1 polymer ?
#
loop_
_entity_poly.entity_id
_entity_poly.type
_entity_poly.pdbx_seq_one_letter_code
_entity_poly.pdbx_strand_id
1 'polypeptide(L)'
;TEAAGVEVLTAETRGLVEEFVAAIKALEQANIHPDGLEGIDLAIHARDHQLAAMDEVREVADRLERIVADDLWPLPTYAEMLFIK
;
A
#
# COMPACT_ATOMS: atom_id res chain seq x y z
N THR A 1 30.99 0.87 12.78
CA THR A 1 30.52 1.07 11.39
C THR A 1 29.30 0.20 11.09
N GLU A 2 29.27 -1.07 11.51
CA GLU A 2 28.08 -1.96 11.41
C GLU A 2 26.78 -1.36 11.98
N ALA A 3 26.83 -0.76 13.18
CA ALA A 3 25.64 -0.19 13.84
C ALA A 3 24.95 0.91 13.01
N ALA A 4 25.73 1.71 12.27
CA ALA A 4 25.17 2.82 11.49
C ALA A 4 24.38 2.33 10.26
N GLY A 5 24.73 1.19 9.67
CA GLY A 5 23.98 0.62 8.54
C GLY A 5 22.63 0.05 8.96
N VAL A 6 22.56 -0.56 10.14
CA VAL A 6 21.31 -1.13 10.68
C VAL A 6 20.32 -0.03 11.08
N GLU A 7 20.79 1.08 11.65
CA GLU A 7 19.94 2.21 12.03
C GLU A 7 19.26 2.85 10.81
N VAL A 8 19.99 3.02 9.70
CA VAL A 8 19.45 3.59 8.45
C VAL A 8 18.34 2.70 7.88
N LEU A 9 18.59 1.38 7.78
CA LEU A 9 17.59 0.44 7.28
C LEU A 9 16.36 0.38 8.20
N THR A 10 16.57 0.44 9.51
CA THR A 10 15.46 0.45 10.49
C THR A 10 14.61 1.70 10.35
N ALA A 11 15.23 2.87 10.13
CA ALA A 11 14.52 4.12 9.91
C ALA A 11 13.72 4.11 8.61
N GLU A 12 14.31 3.60 7.52
CA GLU A 12 13.64 3.47 6.22
C GLU A 12 12.42 2.54 6.29
N THR A 13 12.58 1.32 6.81
CA THR A 13 11.47 0.37 6.95
C THR A 13 10.36 0.92 7.84
N ARG A 14 10.71 1.58 8.95
CA ARG A 14 9.73 2.20 9.85
C ARG A 14 8.93 3.27 9.12
N GLY A 15 9.60 4.18 8.40
CA GLY A 15 8.93 5.25 7.66
C GLY A 15 7.94 4.70 6.63
N LEU A 16 8.35 3.68 5.87
CA LEU A 16 7.47 3.02 4.90
C LEU A 16 6.27 2.33 5.54
N VAL A 17 6.45 1.68 6.70
CA VAL A 17 5.34 1.08 7.44
C VAL A 17 4.37 2.14 7.95
N GLU A 18 4.87 3.27 8.45
CA GLU A 18 4.04 4.40 8.89
C GLU A 18 3.24 5.00 7.72
N GLU A 19 3.87 5.21 6.56
CA GLU A 19 3.22 5.63 5.31
C GLU A 19 2.13 4.63 4.88
N PHE A 20 2.43 3.33 4.94
CA PHE A 20 1.50 2.30 4.51
C PHE A 20 0.26 2.24 5.41
N VAL A 21 0.44 2.33 6.74
CA VAL A 21 -0.68 2.41 7.68
C VAL A 21 -1.52 3.67 7.44
N ALA A 22 -0.89 4.81 7.13
CA ALA A 22 -1.62 6.03 6.81
C ALA A 22 -2.45 5.90 5.53
N ALA A 23 -1.87 5.32 4.47
CA ALA A 23 -2.56 5.08 3.20
C ALA A 23 -3.75 4.12 3.36
N ILE A 24 -3.59 3.03 4.12
CA ILE A 24 -4.68 2.10 4.43
C ILE A 24 -5.84 2.82 5.13
N LYS A 25 -5.55 3.66 6.12
CA LYS A 25 -6.58 4.44 6.81
C LYS A 25 -7.30 5.40 5.86
N ALA A 26 -6.57 6.04 4.95
CA ALA A 26 -7.17 6.92 3.94
C ALA A 26 -8.11 6.13 3.01
N LEU A 27 -7.70 4.96 2.54
CA LEU A 27 -8.54 4.05 1.75
C LEU A 27 -9.77 3.59 2.55
N GLU A 28 -9.60 3.28 3.83
CA GLU A 28 -10.70 2.90 4.72
C GLU A 28 -11.75 4.02 4.83
N GLN A 29 -11.32 5.28 4.89
CA GLN A 29 -12.22 6.44 4.84
C GLN A 29 -12.86 6.61 3.45
N ALA A 30 -12.12 6.44 2.36
CA ALA A 30 -12.66 6.53 0.99
C ALA A 30 -13.69 5.44 0.69
N ASN A 31 -13.60 4.29 1.35
CA ASN A 31 -14.55 3.18 1.24
C ASN A 31 -15.85 3.40 2.03
N ILE A 32 -15.93 4.45 2.86
CA ILE A 32 -17.20 4.83 3.49
C ILE A 32 -18.17 5.22 2.38
N HIS A 33 -19.23 4.43 2.23
CA HIS A 33 -20.20 4.65 1.17
C HIS A 33 -20.90 6.00 1.35
N PRO A 34 -20.87 6.89 0.36
CA PRO A 34 -21.49 8.19 0.47
C PRO A 34 -23.01 8.07 0.42
N ASP A 35 -23.69 8.65 1.43
CA ASP A 35 -25.14 8.69 1.46
C ASP A 35 -25.70 9.57 0.33
N GLY A 36 -26.74 9.07 -0.34
CA GLY A 36 -27.50 9.85 -1.32
C GLY A 36 -26.85 10.00 -2.71
N LEU A 37 -25.72 9.33 -2.98
CA LEU A 37 -25.20 9.19 -4.34
C LEU A 37 -25.74 7.92 -5.00
N GLU A 38 -26.12 8.02 -6.28
CA GLU A 38 -26.63 6.90 -7.06
C GLU A 38 -26.08 6.92 -8.48
N GLY A 39 -26.14 5.77 -9.16
CA GLY A 39 -25.83 5.65 -10.58
C GLY A 39 -24.44 6.17 -10.94
N ILE A 40 -24.39 7.15 -11.85
CA ILE A 40 -23.13 7.69 -12.38
C ILE A 40 -22.34 8.48 -11.32
N ASP A 41 -23.02 9.13 -10.39
CA ASP A 41 -22.36 9.94 -9.35
C ASP A 41 -21.60 9.03 -8.38
N LEU A 42 -22.16 7.88 -8.05
CA LEU A 42 -21.49 6.86 -7.26
C LEU A 42 -20.28 6.26 -8.01
N ALA A 43 -20.40 6.05 -9.33
CA ALA A 43 -19.29 5.56 -10.14
C ALA A 43 -18.13 6.58 -10.23
N ILE A 44 -18.45 7.87 -10.33
CA ILE A 44 -17.45 8.95 -10.28
C ILE A 44 -16.79 8.98 -8.92
N HIS A 45 -17.56 8.88 -7.82
CA HIS A 45 -17.00 8.83 -6.48
C HIS A 45 -16.03 7.65 -6.30
N ALA A 46 -16.42 6.45 -6.74
CA ALA A 46 -15.56 5.28 -6.67
C ALA A 46 -14.25 5.48 -7.47
N ARG A 47 -14.34 6.05 -8.68
CA ARG A 47 -13.16 6.31 -9.51
C ARG A 47 -12.21 7.33 -8.85
N ASP A 48 -12.74 8.46 -8.41
CA ASP A 48 -11.94 9.60 -8.01
C ASP A 48 -11.44 9.51 -6.56
N HIS A 49 -12.08 8.70 -5.71
CA HIS A 49 -11.71 8.55 -4.31
C HIS A 49 -11.22 7.15 -3.97
N GLN A 50 -12.00 6.11 -4.28
CA GLN A 50 -11.67 4.74 -3.85
C GLN A 50 -10.51 4.18 -4.66
N LEU A 51 -10.59 4.23 -5.99
CA LEU A 51 -9.51 3.74 -6.85
C LEU A 51 -8.24 4.58 -6.67
N ALA A 52 -8.36 5.90 -6.57
CA ALA A 52 -7.22 6.76 -6.29
C ALA A 52 -6.53 6.38 -4.97
N ALA A 53 -7.28 6.14 -3.88
CA ALA A 53 -6.70 5.70 -2.62
C ALA A 53 -6.11 4.27 -2.69
N MET A 54 -6.67 3.39 -3.52
CA MET A 54 -6.08 2.06 -3.77
C MET A 54 -4.71 2.16 -4.45
N ASP A 55 -4.56 3.09 -5.40
CA ASP A 55 -3.28 3.30 -6.09
C ASP A 55 -2.20 3.82 -5.12
N GLU A 56 -2.55 4.73 -4.20
CA GLU A 56 -1.63 5.22 -3.16
C GLU A 56 -1.19 4.09 -2.21
N VAL A 57 -2.12 3.24 -1.77
CA VAL A 57 -1.80 2.05 -0.96
C VAL A 57 -0.84 1.12 -1.71
N ARG A 58 -1.08 0.92 -3.02
CA ARG A 58 -0.25 0.07 -3.88
C ARG A 58 1.16 0.61 -4.02
N GLU A 59 1.33 1.92 -4.22
CA GLU A 59 2.66 2.54 -4.37
C GLU A 59 3.55 2.28 -3.14
N VAL A 60 3.01 2.43 -1.93
CA VAL A 60 3.77 2.17 -0.71
C VAL A 60 4.04 0.68 -0.52
N ALA A 61 3.07 -0.19 -0.83
CA ALA A 61 3.24 -1.64 -0.77
C ALA A 61 4.35 -2.14 -1.72
N ASP A 62 4.38 -1.65 -2.96
CA ASP A 62 5.40 -2.00 -3.96
C ASP A 62 6.81 -1.54 -3.52
N ARG A 63 6.91 -0.43 -2.75
CA ARG A 63 8.17 0.01 -2.14
C ARG A 63 8.60 -0.90 -1.01
N LEU A 64 7.67 -1.33 -0.14
CA LEU A 64 7.93 -2.28 0.94
C LEU A 64 8.39 -3.64 0.41
N GLU A 65 7.78 -4.16 -0.66
CA GLU A 65 8.14 -5.44 -1.28
C GLU A 65 9.63 -5.51 -1.66
N ARG A 66 10.23 -4.38 -2.06
CA ARG A 66 11.65 -4.33 -2.48
C ARG A 66 12.66 -4.41 -1.35
N ILE A 67 12.24 -4.13 -0.11
CA ILE A 67 13.14 -4.01 1.04
C ILE A 67 12.88 -5.06 2.12
N VAL A 68 11.66 -5.61 2.17
CA VAL A 68 11.31 -6.69 3.09
C VAL A 68 11.86 -8.01 2.54
N ALA A 69 12.41 -8.83 3.44
CA ALA A 69 12.90 -10.13 3.06
C ALA A 69 11.76 -11.04 2.61
N ASP A 70 12.00 -11.84 1.58
CA ASP A 70 11.05 -12.75 0.93
C ASP A 70 10.38 -13.71 1.92
N ASP A 71 11.14 -14.25 2.87
CA ASP A 71 10.65 -15.17 3.90
C ASP A 71 9.71 -14.54 4.93
N LEU A 72 9.68 -13.20 5.00
CA LEU A 72 8.80 -12.42 5.86
C LEU A 72 7.62 -11.80 5.11
N TRP A 73 7.59 -11.88 3.78
CA TRP A 73 6.51 -11.34 2.96
C TRP A 73 5.42 -12.41 2.75
N PRO A 74 4.21 -12.25 3.32
CA PRO A 74 3.20 -13.33 3.33
C PRO A 74 2.47 -13.52 2.00
N LEU A 75 2.70 -12.64 1.02
CA LEU A 75 2.05 -12.66 -0.29
C LEU A 75 3.06 -13.09 -1.35
N PRO A 76 2.63 -13.77 -2.43
CA PRO A 76 3.50 -14.02 -3.56
C PRO A 76 4.03 -12.71 -4.13
N THR A 77 5.33 -12.64 -4.38
CA THR A 77 5.96 -11.51 -5.07
C THR A 77 5.45 -11.39 -6.51
N TYR A 78 5.60 -10.23 -7.14
CA TYR A 78 5.22 -10.09 -8.57
C TYR A 78 5.94 -11.09 -9.48
N ALA A 79 7.20 -11.40 -9.16
CA ALA A 79 7.98 -12.36 -9.92
C ALA A 79 7.35 -13.76 -9.85
N GLU A 80 6.88 -14.17 -8.67
CA GLU A 80 6.20 -15.47 -8.48
C GLU A 80 4.81 -15.49 -9.12
N MET A 81 4.06 -14.38 -9.05
CA MET A 81 2.77 -14.26 -9.71
C MET A 81 2.87 -14.34 -11.24
N LEU A 82 3.90 -13.74 -11.82
CA LEU A 82 4.08 -13.67 -13.28
C LEU A 82 4.84 -14.86 -13.86
N PHE A 83 5.75 -15.44 -13.08
CA PHE A 83 6.56 -16.59 -13.47
C PHE A 83 6.32 -17.71 -12.46
N ILE A 84 5.24 -18.46 -12.68
CA ILE A 84 4.92 -19.67 -11.91
C ILE A 84 6.18 -20.53 -11.80
N LYS A 85 6.65 -20.74 -10.57
CA LYS A 85 7.56 -21.84 -10.23
C LYS A 85 6.76 -22.99 -9.63
#